data_AF-A0AAV7S9J3-F1
#
_entry.id   AF-A0AAV7S9J3-F1
#
_cell.length_a   1.000
_cell.length_b   1.000
_cell.length_c   1.000
_cell.angle_alpha   90.00
_cell.angle_beta   90.00
_cell.angle_gamma   90.00
#
_symmetry.space_group_name_H-M   'P 1'
#
loop_
_entity.id
_entity.type
_entity.pdbx_description
1 polymer ?
#
loop_
_entity_poly.entity_id
_entity_poly.type
_entity_poly.pdbx_seq_one_letter_code
_entity_poly.pdbx_strand_id
1 'polypeptide(L)'
;KDPRKGVDKAWSSCQDKLLDITGPLTRIFDLVESARLDGSFLDPEELSLWVQRCFCLLGNANSSFIHERRKGLLIKLDPKLVNLATVQPQLQSDGQLFGDSFIKDLGKYVATFISLTKAQQSMRK
;
A
#
# COMPACT_ATOMS: atom_id res chain seq x y z
N LYS A 1 -11.11 -5.98 -21.04
CA LYS A 1 -10.32 -4.76 -20.73
C LYS A 1 -8.94 -5.21 -20.29
N ASP A 2 -7.86 -4.67 -20.87
CA ASP A 2 -6.50 -5.05 -20.48
C ASP A 2 -6.21 -4.57 -19.05
N PRO A 3 -5.98 -5.48 -18.08
CA PRO A 3 -5.72 -5.11 -16.69
C PRO A 3 -4.42 -4.31 -16.50
N ARG A 4 -3.55 -4.27 -17.52
CA ARG A 4 -2.27 -3.55 -17.49
C ARG A 4 -2.41 -2.04 -17.74
N LYS A 5 -3.44 -1.59 -18.46
CA LYS A 5 -3.64 -0.16 -18.81
C LYS A 5 -3.98 0.76 -17.63
N GLY A 6 -4.20 0.23 -16.42
CA GLY A 6 -4.56 1.02 -15.23
C GLY A 6 -3.45 1.19 -14.19
N VAL A 7 -2.30 0.51 -14.36
CA VAL A 7 -1.23 0.47 -13.36
C VAL A 7 -0.53 1.82 -13.24
N ASP A 8 -0.20 2.45 -14.37
CA ASP A 8 0.49 3.75 -14.38
C ASP A 8 -0.36 4.86 -13.75
N LYS A 9 -1.67 4.85 -14.01
CA LYS A 9 -2.62 5.79 -13.39
C LYS A 9 -2.71 5.58 -11.88
N ALA A 10 -2.72 4.32 -11.43
CA ALA A 10 -2.78 4.00 -10.00
C ALA A 10 -1.49 4.39 -9.26
N TRP A 11 -0.33 4.27 -9.92
CA TRP A 11 0.96 4.68 -9.36
C TRP A 11 1.08 6.20 -9.28
N SER A 12 0.63 6.92 -10.31
CA SER A 12 0.49 8.38 -10.28
C SER A 12 -0.38 8.82 -9.10
N SER A 13 -1.54 8.18 -8.90
CA SER A 13 -2.40 8.50 -7.75
C SER A 13 -1.77 8.19 -6.39
N CYS A 14 -0.85 7.23 -6.29
CA CYS A 14 -0.09 7.00 -5.05
C CYS A 14 0.95 8.09 -4.82
N GLN A 15 1.59 8.59 -5.88
CA GLN A 15 2.52 9.72 -5.80
C GLN A 15 1.78 11.01 -5.41
N ASP A 16 0.61 11.26 -5.99
CA ASP A 16 -0.21 12.43 -5.63
C ASP A 16 -0.57 12.41 -4.13
N LYS A 17 -0.92 11.25 -3.58
CA LYS A 17 -1.20 11.08 -2.14
C LYS A 17 0.01 11.37 -1.24
N LEU A 18 1.25 11.19 -1.71
CA LEU A 18 2.43 11.58 -0.94
C LEU A 18 2.56 13.10 -0.86
N LEU A 19 2.08 13.83 -1.88
CA LEU A 19 2.09 15.29 -1.89
C LEU A 19 1.08 15.87 -0.89
N ASP A 20 0.05 15.14 -0.48
CA ASP A 20 -0.90 15.59 0.55
C ASP A 20 -0.21 15.90 1.89
N ILE A 21 0.94 15.27 2.16
CA ILE A 21 1.75 15.51 3.36
C ILE A 21 2.33 16.93 3.39
N THR A 22 2.50 17.57 2.22
CA THR A 22 3.09 18.91 2.12
C THR A 22 2.28 19.95 2.87
N GLY A 23 0.94 19.87 2.88
CA GLY A 23 0.08 20.81 3.61
C GLY A 23 0.37 20.84 5.12
N PRO A 24 0.27 19.71 5.84
CA PRO A 24 0.68 19.62 7.24
C PRO A 24 2.14 20.02 7.51
N LEU A 25 3.08 19.67 6.62
CA LEU A 25 4.48 20.09 6.76
C LEU A 25 4.66 21.60 6.64
N THR A 26 4.00 22.25 5.67
CA THR A 26 3.99 23.71 5.53
C THR A 26 3.40 24.35 6.79
N ARG A 27 2.32 23.80 7.34
CA ARG A 27 1.74 24.32 8.58
C ARG A 27 2.69 24.20 9.78
N ILE A 28 3.41 23.08 9.92
CA ILE A 28 4.46 22.93 10.95
C ILE A 28 5.54 23.98 10.76
N PHE A 29 6.00 24.18 9.52
CA PHE A 29 7.02 25.18 9.20
C PHE A 29 6.56 26.60 9.57
N ASP A 30 5.34 26.99 9.19
CA ASP A 30 4.78 28.30 9.50
C ASP A 30 4.66 28.53 11.02
N LEU A 31 4.25 27.50 11.77
CA LEU A 31 4.17 27.56 13.23
C LEU A 31 5.53 27.78 13.87
N VAL A 32 6.55 27.04 13.41
CA VAL A 32 7.93 27.17 13.91
C VAL A 32 8.52 28.53 13.56
N GLU A 33 8.35 29.01 12.33
CA GLU A 33 8.86 30.32 11.92
C GLU A 33 8.16 31.46 12.65
N SER A 34 6.83 31.39 12.85
CA SER A 34 6.09 32.42 13.60
C SER A 34 6.56 32.47 15.07
N ALA A 35 6.71 31.31 15.71
CA ALA A 35 7.25 31.21 17.07
C ALA A 35 8.67 31.78 17.17
N ARG A 36 9.50 31.51 16.15
CA ARG A 36 10.88 32.02 16.06
C ARG A 36 10.94 33.54 15.91
N LEU A 37 10.07 34.12 15.07
CA LEU A 37 10.05 35.56 14.78
C LEU A 37 9.50 36.38 15.95
N ASP A 38 8.42 35.91 16.55
CA ASP A 38 7.71 36.66 17.59
C ASP A 38 8.21 36.31 19.01
N GLY A 39 9.13 35.34 19.12
CA GLY A 39 9.60 34.80 20.39
C GLY A 39 8.50 34.09 21.20
N SER A 40 7.41 33.71 20.54
CA SER A 40 6.25 33.09 21.19
C SER A 40 6.49 31.61 21.44
N PHE A 41 5.77 31.07 22.43
CA PHE A 41 5.84 29.65 22.76
C PHE A 41 5.08 28.84 21.71
N LEU A 42 5.75 27.82 21.14
CA LEU A 42 5.11 26.86 20.25
C LEU A 42 4.35 25.82 21.08
N ASP A 43 3.03 25.76 20.89
CA ASP A 43 2.18 24.77 21.56
C ASP A 43 2.56 23.33 21.16
N PRO A 44 3.01 22.48 22.10
CA PRO A 44 3.34 21.10 21.82
C PRO A 44 2.14 20.27 21.36
N GLU A 45 0.92 20.61 21.80
CA GLU A 45 -0.29 19.88 21.41
C GLU A 45 -0.63 20.16 19.94
N GLU A 46 -0.62 21.43 19.52
CA GLU A 46 -0.78 21.79 18.11
C GLU A 46 0.29 21.13 17.24
N LEU A 47 1.57 21.18 17.64
CA LEU A 47 2.66 20.55 16.88
C LEU A 47 2.46 19.03 16.76
N SER A 48 2.12 18.36 17.87
CA SER A 48 1.87 16.92 17.91
C SER A 48 0.73 16.52 16.96
N LEU A 49 -0.36 17.30 16.93
CA LEU A 49 -1.49 17.07 16.02
C LEU A 49 -1.05 17.11 14.55
N TRP A 50 -0.26 18.11 14.15
CA TRP A 50 0.20 18.23 12.77
C TRP A 50 1.19 17.11 12.39
N VAL A 51 2.09 16.74 13.30
CA VAL A 51 3.01 15.61 13.12
C VAL A 51 2.23 14.29 12.97
N GLN A 52 1.21 14.07 13.80
CA GLN A 52 0.34 12.90 13.69
C GLN A 52 -0.37 12.85 12.34
N ARG A 53 -0.85 13.99 11.82
CA ARG A 53 -1.44 14.08 10.48
C ARG A 53 -0.44 13.70 9.39
N CYS A 54 0.82 14.14 9.48
CA CYS A 54 1.87 13.72 8.56
C CYS A 54 2.04 12.19 8.55
N PHE A 55 2.12 11.57 9.73
CA PHE A 55 2.26 10.12 9.84
C PHE A 55 1.05 9.36 9.29
N CYS A 56 -0.17 9.84 9.55
CA CYS A 56 -1.39 9.24 9.00
C CYS A 56 -1.41 9.29 7.47
N LEU A 57 -1.10 10.45 6.88
CA LEU A 57 -1.05 10.61 5.42
C LEU A 57 0.04 9.75 4.79
N LEU A 58 1.24 9.71 5.38
CA LEU A 58 2.34 8.86 4.92
C LEU A 58 1.98 7.37 5.00
N GLY A 59 1.39 6.93 6.12
CA GLY A 59 0.92 5.56 6.28
C GLY A 59 -0.12 5.17 5.25
N ASN A 60 -1.08 6.05 4.97
CA ASN A 60 -2.14 5.83 3.98
C ASN A 60 -1.58 5.76 2.55
N ALA A 61 -0.66 6.65 2.20
CA ALA A 61 0.02 6.64 0.91
C ALA A 61 0.84 5.36 0.72
N ASN A 62 1.63 4.98 1.73
CA ASN A 62 2.43 3.74 1.69
C ASN A 62 1.55 2.49 1.59
N SER A 63 0.46 2.42 2.36
CA SER A 63 -0.51 1.32 2.29
C SER A 63 -1.14 1.21 0.90
N SER A 64 -1.54 2.34 0.31
CA SER A 64 -2.06 2.40 -1.07
C SER A 64 -1.02 1.90 -2.08
N PHE A 65 0.24 2.32 -1.94
CA PHE A 65 1.33 1.91 -2.82
C PHE A 65 1.60 0.39 -2.73
N ILE A 66 1.69 -0.15 -1.52
CA ILE A 66 1.88 -1.59 -1.30
C ILE A 66 0.72 -2.37 -1.92
N HIS A 67 -0.51 -1.92 -1.73
CA HIS A 67 -1.69 -2.55 -2.34
C HIS A 67 -1.60 -2.61 -3.87
N GLU A 68 -1.31 -1.48 -4.53
CA GLU A 68 -1.17 -1.45 -5.99
C GLU A 68 0.02 -2.27 -6.49
N ARG A 69 1.13 -2.33 -5.73
CA ARG A 69 2.27 -3.18 -6.07
C ARG A 69 1.93 -4.67 -5.97
N ARG A 70 1.20 -5.10 -4.93
CA ARG A 70 0.67 -6.48 -4.81
C ARG A 70 -0.23 -6.83 -5.98
N LYS A 71 -1.18 -5.94 -6.29
CA LYS A 71 -2.12 -6.08 -7.39
C LYS A 71 -1.41 -6.22 -8.73
N GLY A 72 -0.44 -5.35 -9.02
CA GLY A 72 0.36 -5.40 -10.24
C GLY A 72 1.14 -6.71 -10.39
N LEU A 73 1.67 -7.26 -9.30
CA LEU A 73 2.34 -8.57 -9.31
C LEU A 73 1.34 -9.71 -9.56
N LEU A 74 0.19 -9.70 -8.89
CA LEU A 74 -0.83 -10.75 -9.05
C LEU A 74 -1.42 -10.76 -10.46
N ILE A 75 -1.67 -9.60 -11.08
CA ILE A 75 -2.10 -9.50 -12.48
C ILE A 75 -1.10 -10.19 -13.42
N LYS A 76 0.21 -10.05 -13.18
CA LYS A 76 1.26 -10.66 -14.00
C LYS A 76 1.32 -12.18 -13.83
N LEU A 77 0.99 -12.70 -12.66
CA LEU A 77 0.95 -14.13 -12.38
C LEU A 77 -0.33 -14.78 -12.94
N ASP A 78 -1.49 -14.31 -12.50
CA ASP A 78 -2.81 -14.72 -12.99
C ASP A 78 -3.83 -13.61 -12.63
N PRO A 79 -4.50 -13.00 -13.62
CA PRO A 79 -5.54 -11.99 -13.38
C PRO A 79 -6.66 -12.42 -12.40
N LYS A 80 -6.90 -13.72 -12.20
CA LYS A 80 -7.89 -14.23 -11.24
C LYS A 80 -7.47 -14.04 -9.78
N LEU A 81 -6.16 -13.87 -9.52
CA LEU A 81 -5.61 -13.73 -8.17
C LEU A 81 -5.67 -12.29 -7.64
N VAL A 82 -6.07 -11.32 -8.47
CA VAL A 82 -6.11 -9.88 -8.13
C VAL A 82 -6.91 -9.59 -6.88
N ASN A 83 -8.01 -10.32 -6.65
CA ASN A 83 -8.85 -10.15 -5.48
C ASN A 83 -8.15 -10.54 -4.17
N LEU A 84 -7.01 -11.24 -4.22
CA LEU A 84 -6.22 -11.57 -3.04
C LEU A 84 -5.37 -10.36 -2.56
N ALA A 85 -5.20 -9.33 -3.39
CA ALA A 85 -4.43 -8.12 -3.03
C ALA A 85 -5.07 -7.31 -1.90
N THR A 86 -6.38 -7.45 -1.67
CA THR A 86 -7.16 -6.75 -0.62
C THR A 86 -7.18 -7.50 0.71
N VAL A 87 -6.76 -8.78 0.75
CA VAL A 87 -7.00 -9.68 1.89
C VAL A 87 -6.02 -9.47 3.06
N GLN A 88 -4.96 -8.66 2.91
CA GLN A 88 -3.99 -8.43 3.98
C GLN A 88 -3.82 -6.95 4.35
N PRO A 89 -4.12 -6.57 5.61
CA PRO A 89 -3.80 -5.26 6.16
C PRO A 89 -2.44 -5.21 6.88
N GLN A 90 -1.71 -6.32 6.99
CA GLN A 90 -0.47 -6.36 7.77
C GLN A 90 0.67 -5.70 6.98
N LEU A 91 0.95 -4.43 7.31
CA LEU A 91 2.23 -3.80 6.99
C LEU A 91 3.32 -4.62 7.68
N GLN A 92 4.17 -5.25 6.87
CA GLN A 92 5.41 -5.84 7.38
C GLN A 92 6.52 -4.80 7.25
N SER A 93 7.21 -4.53 8.36
CA SER A 93 8.32 -3.57 8.42
C SER A 93 9.58 -4.06 7.73
N ASP A 94 9.62 -5.33 7.33
CA ASP A 94 10.76 -6.00 6.68
C ASP A 94 10.80 -5.83 5.16
N GLY A 95 9.85 -5.07 4.58
CA GLY A 95 9.78 -4.81 3.14
C GLY A 95 9.18 -5.94 2.32
N GLN A 96 8.64 -7.00 2.94
CA GLN A 96 7.92 -8.04 2.23
C GLN A 96 6.61 -7.51 1.66
N LEU A 97 6.36 -7.85 0.39
CA LEU A 97 5.11 -7.46 -0.27
C LEU A 97 3.93 -8.25 0.26
N PHE A 98 4.10 -9.49 0.69
CA PHE A 98 3.02 -10.34 1.18
C PHE A 98 3.47 -10.96 2.49
N GLY A 99 2.61 -10.96 3.51
CA GLY A 99 2.93 -11.64 4.77
C GLY A 99 2.81 -13.16 4.66
N ASP A 100 3.41 -13.88 5.61
CA ASP A 100 3.48 -15.35 5.64
C ASP A 100 2.12 -16.05 5.45
N SER A 101 1.04 -15.46 5.96
CA SER A 101 -0.31 -16.01 5.80
C SER A 101 -0.77 -16.04 4.33
N PHE A 102 -0.43 -15.00 3.55
CA PHE A 102 -0.71 -14.94 2.12
C PHE A 102 0.15 -15.94 1.36
N ILE A 103 1.45 -16.06 1.68
CA ILE A 103 2.33 -17.04 1.05
C ILE A 103 1.78 -18.46 1.26
N LYS A 104 1.32 -18.75 2.48
CA LYS A 104 0.69 -20.03 2.83
C LYS A 104 -0.59 -20.29 2.04
N ASP A 105 -1.46 -19.29 1.91
CA ASP A 105 -2.72 -19.43 1.19
C ASP A 105 -2.53 -19.50 -0.34
N LEU A 106 -1.57 -18.75 -0.89
CA LEU A 106 -1.14 -18.89 -2.28
C LEU A 106 -0.60 -20.30 -2.54
N GLY A 107 0.21 -20.85 -1.62
CA GLY A 107 0.70 -22.22 -1.69
C GLY A 107 -0.42 -23.26 -1.77
N LYS A 108 -1.50 -23.09 -0.98
CA LYS A 108 -2.69 -23.95 -1.06
C LYS A 108 -3.38 -23.84 -2.42
N TYR A 109 -3.62 -22.61 -2.90
CA TYR A 109 -4.26 -22.37 -4.20
C TYR A 109 -3.47 -23.01 -5.35
N VAL A 110 -2.15 -22.83 -5.36
CA VAL A 110 -1.27 -23.43 -6.36
C VAL A 110 -1.30 -24.96 -6.28
N ALA A 111 -1.25 -25.54 -5.08
CA ALA A 111 -1.33 -26.99 -4.88
C ALA A 111 -2.66 -27.58 -5.35
N THR A 112 -3.78 -26.89 -5.08
CA THR A 112 -5.11 -27.27 -5.58
C THR A 112 -5.16 -27.21 -7.11
N PHE A 113 -4.60 -26.16 -7.72
CA PHE A 113 -4.60 -26.02 -9.17
C PHE A 113 -3.75 -27.11 -9.86
N ILE A 114 -2.58 -27.43 -9.31
CA ILE A 114 -1.74 -28.53 -9.79
C ILE A 114 -2.48 -29.87 -9.68
N SER A 115 -3.15 -30.12 -8.55
CA SER A 115 -3.93 -31.34 -8.33
C SER A 115 -5.09 -31.48 -9.32
N LEU A 116 -5.83 -30.39 -9.57
CA LEU A 116 -6.90 -30.35 -10.58
C LEU A 116 -6.37 -30.59 -11.99
N THR A 117 -5.22 -30.00 -12.32
CA THR A 117 -4.59 -30.18 -13.64
C THR A 117 -4.18 -31.64 -13.86
N LYS A 118 -3.63 -32.30 -12.84
CA LYS A 118 -3.28 -33.73 -12.89
C LYS A 118 -4.52 -34.63 -13.02
N ALA A 119 -5.58 -34.36 -12.27
CA ALA A 119 -6.85 -35.11 -12.35
C ALA A 119 -7.50 -34.97 -13.74
N GLN A 120 -7.46 -33.77 -14.32
CA GLN A 120 -8.01 -33.51 -15.65
C GLN A 120 -7.20 -34.22 -16.76
N GLN A 121 -5.88 -34.36 -16.59
CA GLN A 121 -5.03 -35.14 -17.49
C GLN A 121 -5.29 -36.65 -17.37
N SER A 122 -5.58 -37.17 -16.17
CA SER A 122 -5.85 -38.61 -16.00
C SER A 122 -7.21 -39.01 -16.56
N MET A 123 -8.20 -38.12 -16.60
CA MET A 123 -9.52 -38.38 -17.22
C MET A 123 -9.52 -38.27 -18.76
N ARG A 124 -8.43 -37.78 -19.37
CA ARG A 124 -8.28 -37.67 -20.84
C ARG A 124 -7.48 -38.84 -21.44
N LYS A 125 -6.99 -39.76 -20.62
CA LYS A 125 -6.44 -41.05 -21.04
C LYS A 125 -7.51 -42.12 -20.95
#